data_AF-Q8I9R5-F1
#
_entry.id   AF-Q8I9R5-F1
#
_cell.length_a   1.000
_cell.length_b   1.000
_cell.length_c   1.000
_cell.angle_alpha   90.00
_cell.angle_beta   90.00
_cell.angle_gamma   90.00
#
_symmetry.space_group_name_H-M   'P 1'
#
loop_
_entity.id
_entity.type
_entity.pdbx_description
1 polymer ?
#
loop_
_entity_poly.entity_id
_entity_poly.type
_entity_poly.pdbx_seq_one_letter_code
_entity_poly.pdbx_strand_id
1 'polypeptide(L)'
;FVELKKDKDLYSMKSNVKRNNEIFYENNMDLEKNGKMNWYYKRNDRTWNMDLDNAFNPRDGTMKLQVKDRIYDIKLKREPFRYGDLHIEGNENALIKKGDLHMSLVDPLTLNVLTKNDGIVDMTLDLVSPNTKKAALKINSKKYDLDHDGEITVSIFNPRMTWKHHTRKGDMELNIDADITRKGSLITYSRKEPDDSTKVRYSRQGNQVSMEVDSKLIEGHANGTLTDGKIHVKGRESDFEIESTYKVEDGKLMIEPTKTQNGKLEGLLSRKVPSHLVLETPRVKMNMKYDRFAPVKILKLDYDGLNYEKHIDAEYEPSNHYKYFTDGKS
;
A
#
# COMPACT_ATOMS: atom_id res chain seq x y z
N PHE A 1 25.31 -19.12 -33.34
CA PHE A 1 24.76 -20.20 -34.17
C PHE A 1 23.32 -20.43 -33.74
N VAL A 2 22.39 -20.63 -34.68
CA VAL A 2 21.00 -21.01 -34.42
C VAL A 2 20.67 -22.16 -35.37
N GLU A 3 20.12 -23.23 -34.83
CA GLU A 3 19.69 -24.42 -35.55
C GLU A 3 18.26 -24.73 -35.17
N LEU A 4 17.40 -24.87 -36.18
CA LEU A 4 16.02 -25.29 -36.04
C LEU A 4 15.88 -26.61 -36.78
N LYS A 5 15.37 -27.64 -36.09
CA LYS A 5 15.10 -28.96 -36.65
C LYS A 5 13.65 -29.34 -36.38
N LYS A 6 13.06 -30.02 -37.36
CA LYS A 6 11.80 -30.73 -37.19
C LYS A 6 12.03 -32.19 -37.54
N ASP A 7 11.73 -33.08 -36.61
CA ASP A 7 11.72 -34.52 -36.85
C ASP A 7 10.38 -35.09 -36.41
N LYS A 8 9.57 -35.52 -37.39
CA LYS A 8 8.18 -35.95 -37.20
C LYS A 8 7.36 -34.93 -36.39
N ASP A 9 7.05 -35.28 -35.15
CA ASP A 9 6.23 -34.52 -34.19
C ASP A 9 7.07 -33.71 -33.18
N LEU A 10 8.41 -33.71 -33.32
CA LEU A 10 9.34 -32.96 -32.47
C LEU A 10 9.90 -31.73 -33.19
N TYR A 11 9.84 -30.58 -32.53
CA TYR A 11 10.49 -29.33 -32.94
C TYR A 11 11.62 -29.03 -31.98
N SER A 12 12.85 -28.93 -32.50
CA SER A 12 14.04 -28.63 -31.71
C SER A 12 14.67 -27.30 -32.14
N MET A 13 14.99 -26.44 -31.18
CA MET A 13 15.76 -25.22 -31.36
C MET A 13 17.03 -25.29 -30.53
N LYS A 14 18.18 -25.14 -31.18
CA LYS A 14 19.48 -25.04 -30.51
C LYS A 14 20.16 -23.76 -30.93
N SER A 15 20.61 -22.97 -29.98
CA SER A 15 21.39 -21.78 -30.26
C SER A 15 22.46 -21.56 -29.23
N ASN A 16 23.62 -21.07 -29.68
CA ASN A 16 24.71 -20.71 -28.79
C ASN A 16 25.51 -19.52 -29.33
N VAL A 17 26.14 -18.81 -28.41
CA VAL A 17 27.10 -17.75 -28.69
C VAL A 17 28.30 -17.96 -27.77
N LYS A 18 29.49 -18.01 -28.37
CA LYS A 18 30.76 -18.03 -27.64
C LYS A 18 31.34 -16.62 -27.55
N ARG A 19 31.92 -16.28 -26.40
CA ARG A 19 32.72 -15.07 -26.19
C ARG A 19 34.00 -15.50 -25.48
N ASN A 20 35.16 -15.09 -25.99
CA ASN A 20 36.47 -15.49 -25.44
C ASN A 20 36.64 -17.01 -25.29
N ASN A 21 36.20 -17.78 -26.29
CA ASN A 21 36.18 -19.25 -26.28
C ASN A 21 35.28 -19.92 -25.22
N GLU A 22 34.54 -19.16 -24.40
CA GLU A 22 33.56 -19.69 -23.45
C GLU A 22 32.13 -19.55 -23.99
N ILE A 23 31.24 -20.47 -23.62
CA ILE A 23 29.81 -20.39 -23.95
C ILE A 23 29.19 -19.28 -23.08
N PHE A 24 28.94 -18.14 -23.72
CA PHE A 24 28.29 -16.98 -23.10
C PHE A 24 26.77 -17.14 -23.02
N TYR A 25 26.21 -17.77 -24.05
CA TYR A 25 24.79 -18.01 -24.22
C TYR A 25 24.59 -19.39 -24.84
N GLU A 26 23.64 -20.14 -24.29
CA GLU A 26 23.17 -21.41 -24.84
C GLU A 26 21.68 -21.53 -24.60
N ASN A 27 20.97 -22.02 -25.60
CA ASN A 27 19.55 -22.27 -25.53
C ASN A 27 19.24 -23.54 -26.32
N ASN A 28 18.66 -24.53 -25.65
CA ASN A 28 18.21 -25.78 -26.24
C ASN A 28 16.73 -25.96 -25.86
N MET A 29 15.85 -26.04 -26.83
CA MET A 29 14.41 -26.23 -26.63
C MET A 29 13.94 -27.39 -27.49
N ASP A 30 13.20 -28.31 -26.88
CA ASP A 30 12.51 -29.39 -27.55
C ASP A 30 11.01 -29.25 -27.23
N LEU A 31 10.17 -29.21 -28.27
CA LEU A 31 8.72 -29.10 -28.19
C LEU A 31 8.07 -30.21 -29.02
N GLU A 32 7.34 -31.10 -28.36
CA GLU A 32 6.53 -32.12 -29.01
C GLU A 32 5.18 -31.55 -29.47
N LYS A 33 4.57 -32.16 -30.49
CA LYS A 33 3.26 -31.77 -31.03
C LYS A 33 2.12 -31.82 -30.00
N ASN A 34 2.22 -32.70 -29.00
CA ASN A 34 1.28 -32.77 -27.87
C ASN A 34 1.42 -31.59 -26.89
N GLY A 35 2.43 -30.73 -27.07
CA GLY A 35 2.75 -29.59 -26.24
C GLY A 35 3.85 -29.83 -25.21
N LYS A 36 4.30 -31.06 -24.98
CA LYS A 36 5.37 -31.36 -24.02
C LYS A 36 6.64 -30.61 -24.39
N MET A 37 7.24 -29.93 -23.43
CA MET A 37 8.38 -29.06 -23.67
C MET A 37 9.51 -29.29 -22.67
N ASN A 38 10.72 -29.41 -23.20
CA ASN A 38 11.96 -29.31 -22.43
C ASN A 38 12.72 -28.07 -22.90
N TRP A 39 13.14 -27.23 -21.96
CA TRP A 39 13.84 -26.00 -22.28
C TRP A 39 15.01 -25.79 -21.34
N TYR A 40 16.22 -25.85 -21.91
CA TYR A 40 17.44 -25.42 -21.28
C TYR A 40 17.84 -24.06 -21.82
N TYR A 41 18.19 -23.16 -20.92
CA TYR A 41 18.77 -21.87 -21.26
C TYR A 41 19.90 -21.57 -20.27
N LYS A 42 21.01 -21.06 -20.80
CA LYS A 42 22.15 -20.56 -20.04
C LYS A 42 22.57 -19.21 -20.58
N ARG A 43 22.81 -18.26 -19.68
CA ARG A 43 23.44 -16.97 -20.00
C ARG A 43 24.30 -16.53 -18.83
N ASN A 44 25.59 -16.34 -19.07
CA ASN A 44 26.57 -16.07 -18.02
C ASN A 44 26.52 -17.15 -16.90
N ASP A 45 26.30 -16.70 -15.67
CA ASP A 45 26.20 -17.46 -14.42
C ASP A 45 24.76 -17.94 -14.12
N ARG A 46 23.85 -17.82 -15.10
CA ARG A 46 22.44 -18.17 -14.93
C ARG A 46 22.07 -19.34 -15.81
N THR A 47 21.39 -20.32 -15.23
CA THR A 47 20.78 -21.42 -15.97
C THR A 47 19.31 -21.56 -15.58
N TRP A 48 18.51 -21.92 -16.58
CA TRP A 48 17.10 -22.26 -16.47
C TRP A 48 16.95 -23.62 -17.13
N ASN A 49 16.40 -24.58 -16.42
CA ASN A 49 16.04 -25.87 -16.97
C ASN A 49 14.57 -26.11 -16.65
N MET A 50 13.72 -26.22 -17.67
CA MET A 50 12.28 -26.30 -17.54
C MET A 50 11.76 -27.54 -18.26
N ASP A 51 10.89 -28.30 -17.61
CA ASP A 51 10.14 -29.41 -18.17
C ASP A 51 8.65 -29.14 -17.90
N LEU A 52 7.85 -29.07 -18.97
CA LEU A 52 6.40 -28.88 -18.91
C LEU A 52 5.69 -30.04 -19.60
N ASP A 53 4.62 -30.53 -18.98
CA ASP A 53 3.70 -31.49 -19.60
C ASP A 53 3.06 -30.93 -20.87
N ASN A 54 2.77 -29.62 -20.89
CA ASN A 54 2.23 -28.91 -22.03
C ASN A 54 2.57 -27.40 -21.98
N ALA A 55 3.36 -26.89 -22.93
CA ALA A 55 3.76 -25.48 -22.99
C ALA A 55 2.61 -24.50 -23.28
N PHE A 56 1.51 -24.96 -23.86
CA PHE A 56 0.36 -24.11 -24.19
C PHE A 56 -0.63 -24.00 -23.03
N ASN A 57 -0.72 -25.02 -22.17
CA ASN A 57 -1.67 -25.07 -21.06
C ASN A 57 -1.18 -26.02 -19.95
N PRO A 58 -0.07 -25.70 -19.27
CA PRO A 58 0.63 -26.63 -18.40
C PRO A 58 -0.23 -27.05 -17.22
N ARG A 59 -0.30 -28.35 -16.93
CA ARG A 59 -0.92 -28.89 -15.70
C ARG A 59 0.14 -29.25 -14.68
N ASP A 60 1.27 -29.76 -15.13
CA ASP A 60 2.39 -30.12 -14.29
C ASP A 60 3.69 -29.64 -14.92
N GLY A 61 4.61 -29.17 -14.10
CA GLY A 61 5.89 -28.71 -14.63
C GLY A 61 6.94 -28.53 -13.56
N THR A 62 8.19 -28.55 -13.98
CA THR A 62 9.33 -28.24 -13.13
C THR A 62 10.21 -27.19 -13.79
N MET A 63 10.82 -26.34 -12.97
CA MET A 63 11.84 -25.41 -13.42
C MET A 63 12.94 -25.35 -12.37
N LYS A 64 14.18 -25.63 -12.78
CA LYS A 64 15.37 -25.37 -11.99
C LYS A 64 16.02 -24.08 -12.46
N LEU A 65 16.03 -23.08 -11.59
CA LEU A 65 16.72 -21.81 -11.81
C LEU A 65 18.00 -21.79 -10.98
N GLN A 66 19.14 -21.55 -11.62
CA GLN A 66 20.40 -21.31 -10.94
C GLN A 66 20.93 -19.93 -11.29
N VAL A 67 21.41 -19.19 -10.28
CA VAL A 67 22.12 -17.92 -10.43
C VAL A 67 23.34 -17.99 -9.52
N LYS A 68 24.53 -18.17 -10.11
CA LYS A 68 25.78 -18.48 -9.39
C LYS A 68 25.62 -19.74 -8.52
N ASP A 69 25.72 -19.58 -7.21
CA ASP A 69 25.61 -20.58 -6.16
C ASP A 69 24.17 -20.78 -5.65
N ARG A 70 23.22 -19.92 -6.09
CA ARG A 70 21.82 -19.97 -5.68
C ARG A 70 21.04 -20.88 -6.62
N ILE A 71 20.39 -21.89 -6.06
CA ILE A 71 19.58 -22.85 -6.81
C ILE A 71 18.15 -22.81 -6.28
N TYR A 72 17.19 -22.75 -7.19
CA TYR A 72 15.77 -22.81 -6.92
C TYR A 72 15.15 -23.92 -7.75
N ASP A 73 14.51 -24.87 -7.08
CA ASP A 73 13.70 -25.92 -7.70
C ASP A 73 12.22 -25.49 -7.56
N ILE A 74 11.58 -25.28 -8.70
CA ILE A 74 10.22 -24.74 -8.80
C ILE A 74 9.33 -25.83 -9.40
N LYS A 75 8.20 -26.11 -8.76
CA LYS A 75 7.21 -27.09 -9.21
C LYS A 75 5.88 -26.39 -9.42
N LEU A 76 5.29 -26.62 -10.59
CA LEU A 76 3.96 -26.19 -10.95
C LEU A 76 3.03 -27.40 -10.90
N LYS A 77 1.88 -27.21 -10.26
CA LYS A 77 0.76 -28.15 -10.34
C LYS A 77 -0.54 -27.36 -10.55
N ARG A 78 -1.37 -27.76 -11.48
CA ARG A 78 -2.63 -27.08 -11.78
C ARG A 78 -3.73 -28.08 -12.05
N GLU A 79 -4.79 -27.97 -11.27
CA GLU A 79 -6.04 -28.69 -11.54
C GLU A 79 -6.82 -27.99 -12.66
N PRO A 80 -7.42 -28.73 -13.61
CA PRO A 80 -8.20 -28.13 -14.68
C PRO A 80 -9.29 -27.19 -14.15
N PHE A 81 -9.24 -25.92 -14.58
CA PHE A 81 -10.26 -24.90 -14.32
C PHE A 81 -10.54 -24.55 -12.85
N ARG A 82 -9.67 -24.93 -11.89
CA ARG A 82 -9.91 -24.67 -10.46
C ARG A 82 -8.84 -23.80 -9.81
N TYR A 83 -7.61 -24.30 -9.74
CA TYR A 83 -6.50 -23.63 -9.10
C TYR A 83 -5.15 -24.09 -9.66
N GLY A 84 -4.11 -23.29 -9.44
CA GLY A 84 -2.72 -23.58 -9.75
C GLY A 84 -1.82 -23.25 -8.57
N ASP A 85 -0.94 -24.19 -8.24
CA ASP A 85 0.03 -24.13 -7.17
C ASP A 85 1.43 -24.02 -7.75
N LEU A 86 2.21 -23.07 -7.24
CA LEU A 86 3.65 -22.98 -7.46
C LEU A 86 4.36 -23.22 -6.14
N HIS A 87 5.23 -24.23 -6.12
CA HIS A 87 6.10 -24.53 -5.01
C HIS A 87 7.54 -24.21 -5.37
N ILE A 88 8.29 -23.58 -4.46
CA ILE A 88 9.68 -23.17 -4.65
C ILE A 88 10.50 -23.70 -3.48
N GLU A 89 11.57 -24.44 -3.77
CA GLU A 89 12.58 -24.86 -2.79
C GLU A 89 13.93 -24.26 -3.19
N GLY A 90 14.56 -23.53 -2.26
CA GLY A 90 15.89 -22.95 -2.47
C GLY A 90 16.96 -23.72 -1.71
N ASN A 91 18.17 -23.77 -2.27
CA ASN A 91 19.33 -24.29 -1.55
C ASN A 91 19.82 -23.33 -0.43
N GLU A 92 20.88 -23.71 0.30
CA GLU A 92 21.46 -22.91 1.40
C GLU A 92 21.89 -21.49 1.00
N ASN A 93 22.18 -21.26 -0.27
CA ASN A 93 22.60 -19.97 -0.82
C ASN A 93 21.44 -19.13 -1.36
N ALA A 94 20.26 -19.73 -1.54
CA ALA A 94 19.07 -19.08 -2.05
C ALA A 94 18.55 -17.99 -1.10
N LEU A 95 17.91 -16.95 -1.66
CA LEU A 95 17.29 -15.87 -0.88
C LEU A 95 15.93 -16.29 -0.29
N ILE A 96 15.25 -17.19 -0.99
CA ILE A 96 14.01 -17.84 -0.59
C ILE A 96 14.37 -19.29 -0.29
N LYS A 97 14.14 -19.73 0.95
CA LYS A 97 14.33 -21.14 1.36
C LYS A 97 13.15 -21.98 0.85
N LYS A 98 11.94 -21.47 1.01
CA LYS A 98 10.69 -22.13 0.63
C LYS A 98 9.64 -21.10 0.24
N GLY A 99 8.83 -21.40 -0.77
CA GLY A 99 7.69 -20.56 -1.14
C GLY A 99 6.55 -21.40 -1.70
N ASP A 100 5.32 -21.05 -1.33
CA ASP A 100 4.08 -21.67 -1.80
C ASP A 100 3.15 -20.56 -2.29
N LEU A 101 2.79 -20.56 -3.57
CA LEU A 101 1.79 -19.65 -4.16
C LEU A 101 0.61 -20.48 -4.65
N HIS A 102 -0.56 -20.25 -4.07
CA HIS A 102 -1.83 -20.81 -4.50
C HIS A 102 -2.63 -19.74 -5.27
N MET A 103 -2.93 -20.03 -6.53
CA MET A 103 -3.75 -19.20 -7.40
C MET A 103 -5.08 -19.91 -7.69
N SER A 104 -6.21 -19.36 -7.27
CA SER A 104 -7.54 -19.95 -7.42
C SER A 104 -8.55 -18.92 -7.87
N LEU A 105 -9.54 -19.37 -8.66
CA LEU A 105 -10.72 -18.60 -9.02
C LEU A 105 -11.91 -18.89 -8.09
N VAL A 106 -11.79 -19.89 -7.22
CA VAL A 106 -12.86 -20.39 -6.35
C VAL A 106 -12.53 -20.31 -4.87
N ASP A 107 -11.24 -20.27 -4.53
CA ASP A 107 -10.70 -20.20 -3.18
C ASP A 107 -9.84 -18.92 -2.99
N PRO A 108 -9.54 -18.51 -1.75
CA PRO A 108 -8.63 -17.40 -1.50
C PRO A 108 -7.25 -17.62 -2.13
N LEU A 109 -6.72 -16.60 -2.79
CA LEU A 109 -5.34 -16.58 -3.26
C LEU A 109 -4.40 -16.51 -2.05
N THR A 110 -3.37 -17.35 -2.00
CA THR A 110 -2.40 -17.33 -0.89
C THR A 110 -0.97 -17.36 -1.39
N LEU A 111 -0.09 -16.65 -0.69
CA LEU A 111 1.36 -16.68 -0.90
C LEU A 111 2.02 -16.81 0.47
N ASN A 112 2.83 -17.84 0.66
CA ASN A 112 3.62 -18.04 1.88
C ASN A 112 5.09 -18.16 1.48
N VAL A 113 5.98 -17.36 2.06
CA VAL A 113 7.40 -17.32 1.70
C VAL A 113 8.26 -17.31 2.96
N LEU A 114 9.21 -18.25 3.02
CA LEU A 114 10.29 -18.28 4.00
C LEU A 114 11.61 -17.86 3.34
N THR A 115 12.20 -16.79 3.84
CA THR A 115 13.46 -16.22 3.33
C THR A 115 14.68 -16.78 4.06
N LYS A 116 15.89 -16.52 3.50
CA LYS A 116 17.17 -17.00 4.06
C LYS A 116 17.40 -16.62 5.53
N ASN A 117 16.90 -15.46 5.94
CA ASN A 117 17.10 -14.91 7.30
C ASN A 117 15.91 -15.19 8.22
N ASP A 118 15.19 -16.29 7.97
CA ASP A 118 13.98 -16.70 8.67
C ASP A 118 12.88 -15.64 8.67
N GLY A 119 12.89 -14.78 7.64
CA GLY A 119 11.80 -13.85 7.41
C GLY A 119 10.63 -14.57 6.75
N ILE A 120 9.44 -14.42 7.32
CA ILE A 120 8.18 -15.02 6.87
C ILE A 120 7.33 -13.93 6.22
N VAL A 121 6.78 -14.21 5.05
CA VAL A 121 5.80 -13.36 4.37
C VAL A 121 4.60 -14.22 3.99
N ASP A 122 3.47 -13.94 4.62
CA ASP A 122 2.20 -14.61 4.33
C ASP A 122 1.20 -13.57 3.81
N MET A 123 0.62 -13.82 2.64
CA MET A 123 -0.40 -12.98 2.03
C MET A 123 -1.61 -13.85 1.71
N THR A 124 -2.79 -13.34 1.99
CA THR A 124 -4.05 -13.97 1.61
C THR A 124 -4.98 -12.94 1.00
N LEU A 125 -5.62 -13.28 -0.12
CA LEU A 125 -6.54 -12.43 -0.83
C LEU A 125 -7.77 -13.25 -1.25
N ASP A 126 -8.85 -13.08 -0.50
CA ASP A 126 -10.17 -13.61 -0.84
C ASP A 126 -10.98 -12.54 -1.54
N LEU A 127 -10.97 -12.61 -2.88
CA LEU A 127 -11.83 -11.80 -3.73
C LEU A 127 -13.00 -12.59 -4.33
N VAL A 128 -13.10 -13.88 -4.05
CA VAL A 128 -14.10 -14.75 -4.69
C VAL A 128 -15.43 -14.63 -3.96
N SER A 129 -15.42 -14.54 -2.63
CA SER A 129 -16.64 -14.49 -1.83
C SER A 129 -17.58 -13.36 -2.30
N PRO A 130 -18.87 -13.66 -2.63
CA PRO A 130 -19.77 -12.68 -3.22
C PRO A 130 -20.14 -11.55 -2.25
N ASN A 131 -20.06 -11.82 -0.94
CA ASN A 131 -20.56 -10.92 0.09
C ASN A 131 -19.46 -10.16 0.79
N THR A 132 -18.26 -10.73 0.85
CA THR A 132 -17.17 -10.26 1.67
C THR A 132 -15.87 -10.38 0.89
N LYS A 133 -15.10 -9.32 0.80
CA LYS A 133 -13.75 -9.33 0.24
C LYS A 133 -12.77 -9.18 1.39
N LYS A 134 -11.71 -9.99 1.42
CA LYS A 134 -10.72 -9.95 2.48
C LYS A 134 -9.31 -9.96 1.90
N ALA A 135 -8.45 -9.12 2.43
CA ALA A 135 -7.02 -9.15 2.16
C ALA A 135 -6.26 -9.12 3.49
N ALA A 136 -5.25 -9.96 3.62
CA ALA A 136 -4.40 -10.05 4.79
C ALA A 136 -2.92 -10.15 4.37
N LEU A 137 -2.05 -9.53 5.17
CA LEU A 137 -0.61 -9.54 5.01
C LEU A 137 0.05 -9.69 6.38
N LYS A 138 0.92 -10.69 6.49
CA LYS A 138 1.78 -10.89 7.66
C LYS A 138 3.22 -10.91 7.21
N ILE A 139 4.05 -10.12 7.89
CA ILE A 139 5.49 -10.08 7.63
C ILE A 139 6.19 -10.17 8.97
N ASN A 140 7.02 -11.18 9.14
CA ASN A 140 7.95 -11.25 10.26
C ASN A 140 9.36 -11.32 9.68
N SER A 141 10.23 -10.36 10.00
CA SER A 141 11.58 -10.32 9.45
C SER A 141 12.58 -9.84 10.49
N LYS A 142 13.28 -10.80 11.09
CA LYS A 142 14.39 -10.56 12.04
C LYS A 142 15.48 -9.64 11.45
N LYS A 143 15.81 -9.80 10.17
CA LYS A 143 16.85 -9.00 9.50
C LYS A 143 16.53 -7.49 9.48
N TYR A 144 15.26 -7.14 9.34
CA TYR A 144 14.81 -5.75 9.23
C TYR A 144 14.16 -5.25 10.53
N ASP A 145 14.23 -6.06 11.58
CA ASP A 145 13.52 -5.86 12.84
C ASP A 145 12.07 -5.41 12.63
N LEU A 146 11.35 -6.15 11.78
CA LEU A 146 10.02 -5.82 11.30
C LEU A 146 9.05 -6.94 11.65
N ASP A 147 7.95 -6.58 12.30
CA ASP A 147 6.79 -7.43 12.52
C ASP A 147 5.54 -6.68 12.05
N HIS A 148 4.70 -7.33 11.26
CA HIS A 148 3.49 -6.74 10.70
C HIS A 148 2.39 -7.79 10.60
N ASP A 149 1.19 -7.43 11.04
CA ASP A 149 -0.04 -8.19 10.85
C ASP A 149 -1.15 -7.22 10.46
N GLY A 150 -1.63 -7.34 9.22
CA GLY A 150 -2.65 -6.48 8.64
C GLY A 150 -3.77 -7.29 8.01
N GLU A 151 -5.01 -6.89 8.24
CA GLU A 151 -6.20 -7.44 7.63
C GLU A 151 -7.21 -6.34 7.31
N ILE A 152 -7.71 -6.35 6.08
CA ILE A 152 -8.86 -5.55 5.65
C ILE A 152 -9.96 -6.48 5.15
N THR A 153 -11.18 -6.24 5.63
CA THR A 153 -12.38 -6.95 5.22
C THR A 153 -13.45 -5.95 4.82
N VAL A 154 -14.04 -6.14 3.65
CA VAL A 154 -15.10 -5.28 3.09
C VAL A 154 -16.32 -6.15 2.83
N SER A 155 -17.46 -5.81 3.41
CA SER A 155 -18.74 -6.44 3.12
C SER A 155 -19.57 -5.60 2.15
N ILE A 156 -20.06 -6.23 1.09
CA ILE A 156 -20.82 -5.60 0.00
C ILE A 156 -22.31 -5.50 0.36
N PHE A 157 -22.91 -6.58 0.87
CA PHE A 157 -24.34 -6.62 1.21
C PHE A 157 -24.70 -5.77 2.42
N ASN A 158 -23.83 -5.74 3.43
CA ASN A 158 -23.93 -4.83 4.55
C ASN A 158 -22.73 -3.89 4.48
N PRO A 159 -22.85 -2.70 3.83
CA PRO A 159 -21.73 -1.81 3.59
C PRO A 159 -20.95 -1.50 4.86
N ARG A 160 -19.86 -2.26 5.03
CA ARG A 160 -19.01 -2.26 6.21
C ARG A 160 -17.58 -2.57 5.80
N MET A 161 -16.64 -1.83 6.35
CA MET A 161 -15.21 -2.11 6.22
C MET A 161 -14.63 -2.24 7.62
N THR A 162 -13.93 -3.34 7.86
CA THR A 162 -13.08 -3.49 9.04
C THR A 162 -11.63 -3.52 8.59
N TRP A 163 -10.77 -2.74 9.23
CA TRP A 163 -9.33 -2.73 8.96
C TRP A 163 -8.60 -2.79 10.29
N LYS A 164 -7.81 -3.84 10.46
CA LYS A 164 -6.91 -4.02 11.59
C LYS A 164 -5.50 -4.11 11.08
N HIS A 165 -4.59 -3.39 11.71
CA HIS A 165 -3.20 -3.36 11.31
C HIS A 165 -2.33 -3.07 12.52
N HIS A 166 -1.35 -3.95 12.75
CA HIS A 166 -0.23 -3.76 13.65
C HIS A 166 1.08 -3.78 12.86
N THR A 167 1.98 -2.86 13.17
CA THR A 167 3.37 -2.89 12.69
C THR A 167 4.31 -2.46 13.81
N ARG A 168 5.32 -3.29 14.06
CA ARG A 168 6.50 -2.95 14.85
C ARG A 168 7.73 -2.90 13.97
N LYS A 169 8.50 -1.81 14.06
CA LYS A 169 9.81 -1.69 13.40
C LYS A 169 10.80 -1.02 14.36
N GLY A 170 11.78 -1.78 14.85
CA GLY A 170 12.58 -1.29 15.99
C GLY A 170 11.69 -1.00 17.20
N ASP A 171 11.92 0.14 17.83
CA ASP A 171 11.13 0.62 18.97
C ASP A 171 9.82 1.33 18.56
N MET A 172 9.57 1.50 17.26
CA MET A 172 8.33 2.09 16.76
C MET A 172 7.23 1.04 16.67
N GLU A 173 6.06 1.36 17.20
CA GLU A 173 4.84 0.58 17.07
C GLU A 173 3.71 1.42 16.48
N LEU A 174 2.99 0.87 15.50
CA LEU A 174 1.85 1.50 14.85
C LEU A 174 0.67 0.53 14.87
N ASN A 175 -0.49 1.04 15.28
CA ASN A 175 -1.75 0.31 15.32
C ASN A 175 -2.85 1.12 14.63
N ILE A 176 -3.65 0.43 13.82
CA ILE A 176 -4.90 0.93 13.24
C ILE A 176 -5.97 -0.12 13.53
N ASP A 177 -7.09 0.33 14.10
CA ASP A 177 -8.33 -0.44 14.20
C ASP A 177 -9.49 0.43 13.73
N ALA A 178 -10.07 0.07 12.60
CA ALA A 178 -11.18 0.77 11.99
C ALA A 178 -12.36 -0.18 11.76
N ASP A 179 -13.54 0.25 12.20
CA ASP A 179 -14.82 -0.35 11.88
C ASP A 179 -15.74 0.73 11.31
N ILE A 180 -16.00 0.67 10.01
CA ILE A 180 -16.72 1.70 9.26
C ILE A 180 -17.97 1.08 8.68
N THR A 181 -19.12 1.68 8.96
CA THR A 181 -20.42 1.33 8.40
C THR A 181 -21.12 2.58 7.85
N ARG A 182 -22.23 2.40 7.12
CA ARG A 182 -23.03 3.52 6.61
C ARG A 182 -23.50 4.51 7.70
N LYS A 183 -23.86 4.00 8.89
CA LYS A 183 -24.48 4.77 9.98
C LYS A 183 -23.58 4.95 11.20
N GLY A 184 -22.38 4.41 11.19
CA GLY A 184 -21.47 4.54 12.30
C GLY A 184 -20.05 4.19 11.93
N SER A 185 -19.09 4.72 12.65
CA SER A 185 -17.68 4.47 12.39
C SER A 185 -16.91 4.60 13.69
N LEU A 186 -15.95 3.72 13.92
CA LEU A 186 -14.96 3.85 14.97
C LEU A 186 -13.60 3.62 14.32
N ILE A 187 -12.72 4.62 14.39
CA ILE A 187 -11.37 4.54 13.83
C ILE A 187 -10.42 4.94 14.95
N THR A 188 -9.51 4.03 15.28
CA THR A 188 -8.44 4.28 16.23
C THR A 188 -7.12 4.12 15.52
N TYR A 189 -6.27 5.13 15.67
CA TYR A 189 -4.87 5.10 15.27
C TYR A 189 -4.04 5.31 16.51
N SER A 190 -2.96 4.56 16.65
CA SER A 190 -1.92 4.88 17.62
C SER A 190 -0.54 4.63 17.05
N ARG A 191 0.38 5.55 17.32
CA ARG A 191 1.81 5.42 17.07
C ARG A 191 2.53 5.61 18.39
N LYS A 192 3.48 4.72 18.67
CA LYS A 192 4.34 4.78 19.84
C LYS A 192 5.78 4.69 19.39
N GLU A 193 6.60 5.58 19.92
CA GLU A 193 8.04 5.66 19.79
C GLU A 193 8.63 5.85 21.20
N PRO A 194 9.96 5.69 21.39
CA PRO A 194 10.57 5.85 22.71
C PRO A 194 10.21 7.17 23.40
N ASP A 195 10.18 8.26 22.64
CA ASP A 195 10.02 9.62 23.17
C ASP A 195 8.73 10.32 22.70
N ASP A 196 7.88 9.64 21.93
CA ASP A 196 6.63 10.20 21.41
C ASP A 196 5.52 9.15 21.33
N SER A 197 4.30 9.56 21.65
CA SER A 197 3.13 8.73 21.45
C SER A 197 2.01 9.60 20.93
N THR A 198 1.33 9.13 19.90
CA THR A 198 0.15 9.77 19.32
C THR A 198 -0.96 8.75 19.27
N LYS A 199 -2.13 9.14 19.75
CA LYS A 199 -3.38 8.39 19.65
C LYS A 199 -4.44 9.29 19.05
N VAL A 200 -5.11 8.79 18.03
CA VAL A 200 -6.25 9.48 17.40
C VAL A 200 -7.42 8.53 17.45
N ARG A 201 -8.56 9.01 17.92
CA ARG A 201 -9.82 8.27 17.90
C ARG A 201 -10.88 9.10 17.21
N TYR A 202 -11.50 8.54 16.19
CA TYR A 202 -12.69 9.09 15.56
C TYR A 202 -13.87 8.15 15.83
N SER A 203 -15.01 8.72 16.18
CA SER A 203 -16.26 7.99 16.37
C SER A 203 -17.41 8.71 15.69
N ARG A 204 -18.31 7.94 15.10
CA ARG A 204 -19.57 8.43 14.56
C ARG A 204 -20.68 7.46 14.92
N GLN A 205 -21.79 7.99 15.40
CA GLN A 205 -23.01 7.24 15.65
C GLN A 205 -24.21 8.03 15.12
N GLY A 206 -24.73 7.62 13.95
CA GLY A 206 -25.76 8.36 13.24
C GLY A 206 -25.25 9.74 12.80
N ASN A 207 -25.82 10.78 13.40
CA ASN A 207 -25.42 12.17 13.17
C ASN A 207 -24.38 12.66 14.16
N GLN A 208 -24.17 12.00 15.30
CA GLN A 208 -23.19 12.40 16.30
C GLN A 208 -21.78 12.02 15.82
N VAL A 209 -20.83 12.95 15.99
CA VAL A 209 -19.42 12.75 15.66
C VAL A 209 -18.55 13.19 16.84
N SER A 210 -17.50 12.42 17.09
CA SER A 210 -16.42 12.81 17.99
C SER A 210 -15.07 12.48 17.39
N MET A 211 -14.08 13.30 17.70
CA MET A 211 -12.68 13.07 17.39
C MET A 211 -11.86 13.46 18.61
N GLU A 212 -10.89 12.63 18.96
CA GLU A 212 -9.94 12.85 20.04
C GLU A 212 -8.54 12.68 19.46
N VAL A 213 -7.66 13.61 19.80
CA VAL A 213 -6.24 13.56 19.48
C VAL A 213 -5.50 13.71 20.80
N ASP A 214 -4.70 12.72 21.13
CA ASP A 214 -3.84 12.71 22.29
C ASP A 214 -2.42 12.44 21.83
N SER A 215 -1.57 13.45 21.84
CA SER A 215 -0.15 13.30 21.56
C SER A 215 0.70 13.91 22.67
N LYS A 216 2.01 13.74 22.57
CA LYS A 216 2.96 14.42 23.45
C LYS A 216 2.82 15.95 23.43
N LEU A 217 2.52 16.52 22.27
CA LEU A 217 2.56 17.97 22.07
C LEU A 217 1.19 18.63 22.21
N ILE A 218 0.12 17.93 21.85
CA ILE A 218 -1.22 18.49 21.83
C ILE A 218 -2.24 17.52 22.44
N GLU A 219 -3.25 18.11 23.06
CA GLU A 219 -4.53 17.45 23.31
C GLU A 219 -5.60 18.15 22.47
N GLY A 220 -6.45 17.39 21.83
CA GLY A 220 -7.49 17.93 20.96
C GLY A 220 -8.75 17.09 21.02
N HIS A 221 -9.89 17.76 20.97
CA HIS A 221 -11.18 17.11 20.85
C HIS A 221 -12.10 17.90 19.92
N ALA A 222 -12.87 17.20 19.11
CA ALA A 222 -13.96 17.78 18.35
C ALA A 222 -15.21 16.98 18.59
N ASN A 223 -16.31 17.63 18.95
CA ASN A 223 -17.58 16.98 19.25
C ASN A 223 -18.73 17.75 18.62
N GLY A 224 -19.72 17.04 18.09
CA GLY A 224 -20.91 17.65 17.53
C GLY A 224 -21.71 16.69 16.66
N THR A 225 -22.32 17.24 15.63
CA THR A 225 -23.06 16.53 14.60
C THR A 225 -22.32 16.58 13.26
N LEU A 226 -22.83 15.89 12.25
CA LEU A 226 -22.31 16.02 10.88
C LEU A 226 -22.46 17.44 10.30
N THR A 227 -23.31 18.28 10.90
CA THR A 227 -23.60 19.63 10.42
C THR A 227 -23.03 20.72 11.28
N ASP A 228 -22.73 20.48 12.55
CA ASP A 228 -22.29 21.54 13.45
C ASP A 228 -21.62 20.98 14.69
N GLY A 229 -20.67 21.73 15.27
CA GLY A 229 -20.03 21.29 16.49
C GLY A 229 -18.92 22.22 16.95
N LYS A 230 -18.12 21.72 17.90
CA LYS A 230 -16.99 22.43 18.49
C LYS A 230 -15.71 21.65 18.27
N ILE A 231 -14.64 22.40 18.09
CA ILE A 231 -13.25 21.93 17.99
C ILE A 231 -12.50 22.63 19.12
N HIS A 232 -11.74 21.86 19.89
CA HIS A 232 -10.84 22.36 20.90
C HIS A 232 -9.49 21.69 20.72
N VAL A 233 -8.43 22.49 20.68
CA VAL A 233 -7.05 22.01 20.58
C VAL A 233 -6.20 22.84 21.53
N LYS A 234 -5.37 22.18 22.32
CA LYS A 234 -4.51 22.81 23.32
C LYS A 234 -3.11 22.21 23.28
N GLY A 235 -2.10 23.07 23.41
CA GLY A 235 -0.72 22.65 23.59
C GLY A 235 -0.48 22.09 25.00
N ARG A 236 0.21 20.95 25.10
CA ARG A 236 0.64 20.41 26.41
C ARG A 236 1.85 21.15 26.98
N GLU A 237 2.77 21.54 26.11
CA GLU A 237 4.05 22.16 26.47
C GLU A 237 4.18 23.62 25.99
N SER A 238 3.19 24.12 25.26
CA SER A 238 3.19 25.46 24.68
C SER A 238 1.91 26.16 25.07
N ASP A 239 2.02 27.44 25.44
CA ASP A 239 0.91 28.27 25.86
C ASP A 239 0.03 28.67 24.66
N PHE A 240 -0.71 27.71 24.11
CA PHE A 240 -1.76 27.99 23.13
C PHE A 240 -3.00 27.12 23.35
N GLU A 241 -4.14 27.70 23.02
CA GLU A 241 -5.45 27.07 23.06
C GLU A 241 -6.30 27.63 21.91
N ILE A 242 -6.94 26.73 21.17
CA ILE A 242 -7.83 27.03 20.06
C ILE A 242 -9.18 26.43 20.39
N GLU A 243 -10.20 27.26 20.44
CA GLU A 243 -11.59 26.85 20.37
C GLU A 243 -12.21 27.42 19.09
N SER A 244 -12.88 26.55 18.35
CA SER A 244 -13.61 26.93 17.14
C SER A 244 -14.91 26.17 17.06
N THR A 245 -15.88 26.74 16.36
CA THR A 245 -17.08 26.04 15.94
C THR A 245 -16.97 25.67 14.48
N TYR A 246 -17.63 24.59 14.08
CA TYR A 246 -17.88 24.34 12.67
C TYR A 246 -19.38 24.30 12.40
N LYS A 247 -19.79 24.71 11.20
CA LYS A 247 -21.17 24.64 10.72
C LYS A 247 -21.20 24.36 9.23
N VAL A 248 -22.09 23.45 8.82
CA VAL A 248 -22.36 23.09 7.44
C VAL A 248 -23.70 23.71 7.03
N GLU A 249 -23.66 24.69 6.14
CA GLU A 249 -24.84 25.40 5.65
C GLU A 249 -24.69 25.66 4.15
N ASP A 250 -25.74 25.38 3.38
CA ASP A 250 -25.77 25.56 1.92
C ASP A 250 -24.60 24.93 1.14
N GLY A 251 -24.02 23.83 1.65
CA GLY A 251 -22.86 23.17 1.05
C GLY A 251 -21.52 23.89 1.29
N LYS A 252 -21.46 24.72 2.35
CA LYS A 252 -20.26 25.35 2.89
C LYS A 252 -20.01 24.78 4.29
N LEU A 253 -18.79 24.37 4.57
CA LEU A 253 -18.30 24.13 5.92
C LEU A 253 -17.57 25.40 6.36
N MET A 254 -18.15 26.09 7.34
CA MET A 254 -17.59 27.28 7.97
C MET A 254 -16.96 26.85 9.29
N ILE A 255 -15.74 27.29 9.55
CA ILE A 255 -15.02 27.08 10.81
C ILE A 255 -14.69 28.46 11.36
N GLU A 256 -15.22 28.78 12.53
CA GLU A 256 -15.12 30.11 13.14
C GLU A 256 -14.49 30.02 14.52
N PRO A 257 -13.46 30.84 14.82
CA PRO A 257 -12.81 30.84 16.12
C PRO A 257 -13.75 31.44 17.17
N THR A 258 -13.88 30.78 18.32
CA THR A 258 -14.69 31.26 19.45
C THR A 258 -13.83 31.80 20.59
N LYS A 259 -12.68 31.17 20.83
CA LYS A 259 -11.69 31.60 21.81
C LYS A 259 -10.32 31.16 21.34
N THR A 260 -9.35 32.05 21.41
CA THR A 260 -8.00 31.80 20.91
C THR A 260 -6.97 32.40 21.85
N GLN A 261 -6.01 31.60 22.28
CA GLN A 261 -4.80 32.03 22.98
C GLN A 261 -3.61 31.55 22.14
N ASN A 262 -2.82 32.48 21.61
CA ASN A 262 -1.61 32.20 20.79
C ASN A 262 -1.79 31.14 19.69
N GLY A 263 -3.00 31.01 19.15
CA GLY A 263 -3.33 30.10 18.07
C GLY A 263 -4.63 30.49 17.40
N LYS A 264 -4.91 29.94 16.22
CA LYS A 264 -6.08 30.25 15.41
C LYS A 264 -6.47 29.07 14.54
N LEU A 265 -7.75 28.78 14.43
CA LEU A 265 -8.29 27.89 13.41
C LEU A 265 -9.54 28.53 12.83
N GLU A 266 -9.52 28.77 11.53
CA GLU A 266 -10.67 29.31 10.80
C GLU A 266 -10.65 28.84 9.35
N GLY A 267 -11.80 28.78 8.72
CA GLY A 267 -11.84 28.41 7.32
C GLY A 267 -13.23 28.34 6.74
N LEU A 268 -13.24 28.32 5.41
CA LEU A 268 -14.41 28.06 4.60
C LEU A 268 -14.02 26.99 3.60
N LEU A 269 -14.61 25.80 3.71
CA LEU A 269 -14.46 24.73 2.73
C LEU A 269 -15.77 24.59 1.96
N SER A 270 -15.74 24.79 0.65
CA SER A 270 -16.96 24.79 -0.15
C SER A 270 -16.76 24.24 -1.56
N ARG A 271 -17.83 23.61 -2.06
CA ARG A 271 -17.98 23.27 -3.49
C ARG A 271 -18.71 24.34 -4.30
N LYS A 272 -18.98 25.51 -3.73
CA LYS A 272 -19.72 26.60 -4.39
C LYS A 272 -18.98 27.93 -4.42
N VAL A 273 -18.03 28.14 -3.51
CA VAL A 273 -17.25 29.38 -3.39
C VAL A 273 -15.78 29.06 -3.13
N PRO A 274 -14.86 30.01 -3.35
CA PRO A 274 -13.45 29.84 -3.04
C PRO A 274 -13.28 29.41 -1.57
N SER A 275 -12.45 28.39 -1.37
CA SER A 275 -12.16 27.81 -0.07
C SER A 275 -10.87 28.37 0.50
N HIS A 276 -10.82 28.50 1.82
CA HIS A 276 -9.60 28.80 2.56
C HIS A 276 -9.60 28.07 3.89
N LEU A 277 -8.40 27.81 4.42
CA LEU A 277 -8.21 27.24 5.75
C LEU A 277 -6.95 27.83 6.35
N VAL A 278 -7.05 28.36 7.56
CA VAL A 278 -5.95 28.93 8.32
C VAL A 278 -5.83 28.17 9.63
N LEU A 279 -4.63 27.66 9.91
CA LEU A 279 -4.25 27.09 11.20
C LEU A 279 -2.97 27.77 11.66
N GLU A 280 -3.01 28.39 12.83
CA GLU A 280 -1.85 29.02 13.44
C GLU A 280 -1.70 28.50 14.87
N THR A 281 -0.49 28.11 15.24
CA THR A 281 -0.06 27.74 16.58
C THR A 281 1.37 28.24 16.75
N PRO A 282 1.96 28.20 17.96
CA PRO A 282 3.37 28.56 18.15
C PRO A 282 4.35 27.67 17.37
N ARG A 283 3.93 26.47 16.97
CA ARG A 283 4.80 25.47 16.32
C ARG A 283 4.44 25.17 14.86
N VAL A 284 3.26 25.61 14.41
CA VAL A 284 2.73 25.33 13.06
C VAL A 284 1.96 26.53 12.56
N LYS A 285 2.23 26.96 11.31
CA LYS A 285 1.42 27.90 10.56
C LYS A 285 1.05 27.28 9.23
N MET A 286 -0.23 27.29 8.90
CA MET A 286 -0.76 26.77 7.65
C MET A 286 -1.77 27.74 7.07
N ASN A 287 -1.61 28.06 5.79
CA ASN A 287 -2.57 28.80 4.99
C ASN A 287 -2.87 28.04 3.72
N MET A 288 -4.12 27.63 3.54
CA MET A 288 -4.59 27.01 2.32
C MET A 288 -5.58 27.93 1.63
N LYS A 289 -5.45 28.09 0.31
CA LYS A 289 -6.45 28.70 -0.56
C LYS A 289 -6.74 27.79 -1.74
N TYR A 290 -8.00 27.57 -2.03
CA TYR A 290 -8.44 26.75 -3.15
C TYR A 290 -9.61 27.41 -3.87
N ASP A 291 -9.44 27.75 -5.14
CA ASP A 291 -10.50 28.34 -5.95
C ASP A 291 -10.69 27.55 -7.25
N ARG A 292 -11.80 26.82 -7.32
CA ARG A 292 -12.21 26.11 -8.54
C ARG A 292 -13.20 26.88 -9.41
N PHE A 293 -13.58 28.09 -9.02
CA PHE A 293 -14.57 28.94 -9.72
C PHE A 293 -13.90 30.06 -10.50
N ALA A 294 -12.71 30.48 -10.11
CA ALA A 294 -11.88 31.38 -10.90
C ALA A 294 -11.65 30.85 -12.33
N PRO A 295 -11.47 31.72 -13.34
CA PRO A 295 -11.12 31.32 -14.71
C PRO A 295 -9.90 30.40 -14.74
N VAL A 296 -8.86 30.78 -14.00
CA VAL A 296 -7.71 29.94 -13.66
C VAL A 296 -7.97 29.32 -12.29
N LYS A 297 -8.02 27.99 -12.19
CA LYS A 297 -8.21 27.26 -10.93
C LYS A 297 -6.95 27.38 -10.09
N ILE A 298 -7.08 27.66 -8.80
CA ILE A 298 -5.94 27.94 -7.92
C ILE A 298 -5.94 26.96 -6.75
N LEU A 299 -4.76 26.43 -6.41
CA LEU A 299 -4.47 25.79 -5.13
C LEU A 299 -3.16 26.38 -4.59
N LYS A 300 -3.23 27.04 -3.44
CA LYS A 300 -2.08 27.51 -2.70
C LYS A 300 -2.07 26.87 -1.33
N LEU A 301 -0.93 26.33 -0.92
CA LEU A 301 -0.71 25.83 0.43
C LEU A 301 0.63 26.35 0.91
N ASP A 302 0.61 27.09 2.01
CA ASP A 302 1.76 27.44 2.82
C ASP A 302 1.66 26.61 4.10
N TYR A 303 2.63 25.74 4.38
CA TYR A 303 2.74 25.00 5.62
C TYR A 303 4.14 25.17 6.18
N ASP A 304 4.23 25.67 7.40
CA ASP A 304 5.46 25.88 8.14
C ASP A 304 5.31 25.22 9.50
N GLY A 305 6.12 24.20 9.78
CA GLY A 305 6.06 23.45 11.02
C GLY A 305 7.44 22.96 11.45
N LEU A 306 7.58 22.61 12.73
CA LEU A 306 8.88 22.34 13.39
C LEU A 306 9.85 21.44 12.58
N ASN A 307 9.34 20.36 11.99
CA ASN A 307 10.13 19.36 11.26
C ASN A 307 9.70 19.20 9.80
N TYR A 308 8.76 20.01 9.32
CA TYR A 308 8.21 19.87 7.99
C TYR A 308 7.72 21.23 7.49
N GLU A 309 8.25 21.63 6.35
CA GLU A 309 7.83 22.84 5.64
C GLU A 309 7.38 22.42 4.24
N LYS A 310 6.28 23.01 3.77
CA LYS A 310 5.75 22.73 2.44
C LYS A 310 5.09 23.96 1.86
N HIS A 311 5.53 24.33 0.66
CA HIS A 311 4.83 25.33 -0.13
C HIS A 311 4.39 24.75 -1.48
N ILE A 312 3.16 25.08 -1.88
CA ILE A 312 2.52 24.67 -3.12
C ILE A 312 1.86 25.90 -3.71
N ASP A 313 2.17 26.19 -4.96
CA ASP A 313 1.47 27.17 -5.78
C ASP A 313 1.11 26.52 -7.12
N ALA A 314 -0.16 26.15 -7.24
CA ALA A 314 -0.70 25.47 -8.40
C ALA A 314 -1.81 26.29 -9.04
N GLU A 315 -1.73 26.43 -10.36
CA GLU A 315 -2.72 27.07 -11.20
C GLU A 315 -3.06 26.14 -12.38
N TYR A 316 -4.34 26.06 -12.73
CA TYR A 316 -4.79 25.25 -13.85
C TYR A 316 -5.93 25.91 -14.59
N GLU A 317 -5.77 26.10 -15.89
CA GLU A 317 -6.82 26.47 -16.83
C GLU A 317 -6.84 25.43 -17.95
N PRO A 318 -7.94 24.69 -18.15
CA PRO A 318 -8.01 23.66 -19.17
C PRO A 318 -7.60 24.19 -20.55
N SER A 319 -6.61 23.55 -21.17
CA SER A 319 -6.09 23.87 -22.52
C SER A 319 -5.34 25.20 -22.68
N ASN A 320 -5.22 26.02 -21.63
CA ASN A 320 -4.62 27.37 -21.72
C ASN A 320 -3.38 27.53 -20.85
N HIS A 321 -3.43 27.10 -19.57
CA HIS A 321 -2.38 27.38 -18.60
C HIS A 321 -2.26 26.27 -17.55
N TYR A 322 -1.03 25.90 -17.23
CA TYR A 322 -0.73 25.04 -16.08
C TYR A 322 0.55 25.53 -15.42
N LYS A 323 0.45 25.87 -14.14
CA LYS A 323 1.58 26.19 -13.28
C LYS A 323 1.54 25.25 -12.09
N TYR A 324 2.66 24.64 -11.77
CA TYR A 324 2.82 23.89 -10.55
C TYR A 324 4.20 24.15 -9.98
N PHE A 325 4.23 24.81 -8.83
CA PHE A 325 5.44 25.01 -8.05
C PHE A 325 5.28 24.30 -6.71
N THR A 326 6.35 23.60 -6.30
CA THR A 326 6.41 23.01 -4.98
C THR A 326 7.84 22.95 -4.46
N ASP A 327 8.00 23.30 -3.20
CA ASP A 327 9.25 23.25 -2.45
C ASP A 327 8.93 22.96 -0.96
N GLY A 328 9.97 22.81 -0.15
CA GLY A 328 9.83 22.46 1.26
C GLY A 328 11.02 21.69 1.84
N LYS A 329 11.00 21.48 3.15
CA LYS A 329 12.00 20.73 3.92
C LYS A 329 11.33 19.55 4.62
N SER A 330 11.96 18.37 4.56
CA SER A 330 11.52 17.12 5.18
C SER A 330 12.48 16.63 6.24
#